data_AF-A0AAQ3QBH6-F1
#
_entry.id   AF-A0AAQ3QBH6-F1
#
_cell.length_a   1.000
_cell.length_b   1.000
_cell.length_c   1.000
_cell.angle_alpha   90.00
_cell.angle_beta   90.00
_cell.angle_gamma   90.00
#
_symmetry.space_group_name_H-M   'P 1'
#
loop_
_entity.id
_entity.type
_entity.pdbx_description
1 polymer ?
#
loop_
_entity_poly.entity_id
_entity_poly.type
_entity_poly.pdbx_seq_one_letter_code
_entity_poly.pdbx_strand_id
1 'polypeptide(L)'
;MTDPEPMKNNHLPPNLVANLQSVLIGRRPTTGSGGETDSKQAVEDPQIISSSSATPAEETAVDDGSKKPVVLVTNAEGIGSPGLTFLVESLVREGQYDVHVCVPDSDKSVSGHSITIHQTVAATSAEIKGVTAFEVSGSPADCVSLALSGALYSWSKPTLVISGINKGSNCGHHIFYSGAVAGAREALMSGVPSLAISLNWKKEGSQESDFKDAADVCLPLINAAIRDIEKGIFPRNCLLNIEIPTAPSANQGFKLARQSLSRYPSSWQAVSANRHPSSGQFMSMHQSLGIQLAQLGRDASAAGAARRFGAQRKTVEIESVATAGKPEQKEVVKKYFRLEFLEKEQEAVDEDFDFRVVENGYIAVTPISLELQVEPDIQASASNWLATLLKGVEEAGEADA
;
A
#
# COMPACT_ATOMS: atom_id res chain seq x y z
N MET A 1 5.42 50.36 32.27
CA MET A 1 5.50 50.66 30.82
C MET A 1 6.53 49.72 30.23
N THR A 2 6.06 48.63 29.65
CA THR A 2 6.85 47.60 28.96
C THR A 2 6.02 47.19 27.75
N ASP A 3 6.51 47.56 26.57
CA ASP A 3 5.91 47.25 25.27
C ASP A 3 5.98 45.75 24.95
N PRO A 4 5.06 45.23 24.11
CA PRO A 4 5.04 43.82 23.71
C PRO A 4 5.91 43.54 22.47
N GLU A 5 6.52 42.35 22.42
CA GLU A 5 7.27 41.82 21.27
C GLU A 5 6.36 41.50 20.05
N PRO A 6 6.87 41.58 18.80
CA PRO A 6 6.08 41.33 17.61
C PRO A 6 5.97 39.83 17.26
N MET A 7 4.79 39.43 16.80
CA MET A 7 4.48 38.09 16.29
C MET A 7 5.34 37.72 15.07
N LYS A 8 5.91 36.51 15.06
CA LYS A 8 6.56 35.90 13.89
C LYS A 8 5.49 35.35 12.94
N ASN A 9 5.32 35.99 11.78
CA ASN A 9 4.56 35.46 10.66
C ASN A 9 5.29 34.26 10.04
N ASN A 10 4.65 33.09 10.06
CA ASN A 10 5.07 31.90 9.32
C ASN A 10 4.82 32.12 7.81
N HIS A 11 5.82 32.66 7.12
CA HIS A 11 5.82 32.65 5.66
C HIS A 11 6.33 31.30 5.15
N LEU A 12 5.57 30.69 4.25
CA LEU A 12 5.98 29.51 3.49
C LEU A 12 7.23 29.84 2.66
N PRO A 13 8.13 28.87 2.41
CA PRO A 13 9.32 29.09 1.60
C PRO A 13 8.97 29.64 0.21
N PRO A 14 9.74 30.59 -0.36
CA PRO A 14 9.45 31.21 -1.66
C PRO A 14 9.29 30.20 -2.80
N ASN A 15 10.04 29.09 -2.74
CA ASN A 15 10.01 28.02 -3.73
C ASN A 15 8.69 27.21 -3.69
N LEU A 16 8.05 27.14 -2.52
CA LEU A 16 6.76 26.47 -2.34
C LEU A 16 5.62 27.28 -2.96
N VAL A 17 5.69 28.62 -2.86
CA VAL A 17 4.70 29.53 -3.42
C VAL A 17 4.78 29.59 -4.94
N ALA A 18 5.99 29.61 -5.50
CA ALA A 18 6.21 29.66 -6.95
C ALA A 18 5.70 28.41 -7.67
N ASN A 19 5.88 27.22 -7.09
CA ASN A 19 5.41 25.96 -7.68
C ASN A 19 3.88 25.77 -7.55
N LEU A 20 3.26 26.30 -6.50
CA LEU A 20 1.79 26.27 -6.37
C LEU A 20 1.11 27.24 -7.35
N GLN A 21 1.72 28.40 -7.62
CA GLN A 21 1.16 29.39 -8.55
C GLN A 21 1.23 28.93 -10.01
N SER A 22 2.30 28.25 -10.43
CA SER A 22 2.43 27.74 -11.80
C SER A 22 1.40 26.66 -12.14
N VAL A 23 1.07 25.79 -11.17
CA VAL A 23 0.04 24.75 -11.31
C VAL A 23 -1.38 25.35 -11.37
N LEU A 24 -1.65 26.44 -10.65
CA LEU A 24 -2.94 27.13 -10.67
C LEU A 24 -3.19 27.93 -11.96
N ILE A 25 -2.12 28.42 -12.60
CA ILE A 25 -2.22 29.15 -13.88
C ILE A 25 -2.53 28.21 -15.06
N GLY A 26 -2.14 26.93 -14.97
CA GLY A 26 -2.39 25.91 -16.00
C GLY A 26 -3.84 25.39 -16.11
N ARG A 27 -4.78 25.87 -15.29
CA ARG A 27 -6.17 25.36 -15.22
C ARG A 27 -7.26 26.35 -15.65
N ARG A 28 -6.95 27.37 -16.44
CA ARG A 28 -8.03 28.21 -17.03
C ARG A 28 -8.55 27.59 -18.34
N PRO A 29 -9.86 27.29 -18.45
CA PRO A 29 -10.44 26.84 -19.71
C PRO A 29 -10.51 27.99 -20.71
N THR A 30 -10.11 27.70 -21.94
CA THR A 30 -10.25 28.58 -23.10
C THR A 30 -11.72 28.79 -23.44
N THR A 31 -12.22 30.02 -23.35
CA THR A 31 -13.46 30.44 -24.01
C THR A 31 -13.24 31.77 -24.74
N GLY A 32 -13.39 31.72 -26.06
CA GLY A 32 -13.74 32.82 -26.97
C GLY A 32 -14.60 32.17 -28.07
N SER A 33 -15.63 32.76 -28.64
CA SER A 33 -16.08 34.15 -28.69
C SER A 33 -17.59 34.21 -28.99
N GLY A 34 -18.25 35.32 -28.67
CA GLY A 34 -19.41 35.80 -29.44
C GLY A 34 -20.58 36.39 -28.63
N GLY A 35 -20.85 37.68 -28.83
CA GLY A 35 -22.24 38.18 -28.93
C GLY A 35 -22.87 38.89 -27.72
N GLU A 36 -22.60 40.19 -27.60
CA GLU A 36 -23.51 41.33 -27.33
C GLU A 36 -24.82 41.24 -26.50
N THR A 37 -25.01 42.33 -25.73
CA THR A 37 -26.21 43.10 -25.35
C THR A 37 -26.95 42.87 -24.01
N ASP A 38 -26.87 43.93 -23.20
CA ASP A 38 -27.88 44.60 -22.34
C ASP A 38 -28.94 43.77 -21.59
N SER A 39 -28.96 43.89 -20.25
CA SER A 39 -29.94 44.76 -19.55
C SER A 39 -29.93 44.56 -18.02
N LYS A 40 -30.28 45.66 -17.34
CA LYS A 40 -30.40 45.87 -15.89
C LYS A 40 -31.47 44.97 -15.25
N GLN A 41 -31.26 44.51 -14.01
CA GLN A 41 -32.12 44.86 -12.86
C GLN A 41 -31.63 44.22 -11.55
N ALA A 42 -31.65 45.04 -10.50
CA ALA A 42 -31.45 44.69 -9.09
C ALA A 42 -32.81 44.45 -8.42
N VAL A 43 -32.91 43.46 -7.53
CA VAL A 43 -33.92 43.30 -6.47
C VAL A 43 -33.28 42.39 -5.40
N GLU A 44 -32.75 42.93 -4.30
CA GLU A 44 -33.37 43.09 -2.97
C GLU A 44 -33.67 41.78 -2.22
N ASP A 45 -32.91 41.61 -1.12
CA ASP A 45 -33.15 40.74 0.04
C ASP A 45 -34.48 41.08 0.75
N PRO A 46 -35.01 40.15 1.56
CA PRO A 46 -35.42 40.59 2.89
C PRO A 46 -35.00 39.63 4.01
N GLN A 47 -34.39 40.24 5.04
CA GLN A 47 -34.27 39.71 6.40
C GLN A 47 -35.57 39.87 7.22
N ILE A 48 -35.46 39.49 8.50
CA ILE A 48 -36.27 39.80 9.70
C ILE A 48 -37.37 38.74 9.92
N ILE A 49 -37.50 38.02 11.06
CA ILE A 49 -37.68 38.49 12.45
C ILE A 49 -37.34 37.39 13.49
N SER A 50 -36.77 37.85 14.61
CA SER A 50 -36.46 37.15 15.87
C SER A 50 -37.62 37.15 16.89
N SER A 51 -37.53 36.29 17.92
CA SER A 51 -38.00 36.56 19.31
C SER A 51 -37.71 35.32 20.19
N SER A 52 -36.79 35.40 21.15
CA SER A 52 -36.94 35.75 22.60
C SER A 52 -37.37 34.53 23.46
N SER A 53 -36.86 34.21 24.65
CA SER A 53 -36.04 34.93 25.66
C SER A 53 -35.72 34.01 26.86
N ALA A 54 -34.47 34.09 27.37
CA ALA A 54 -33.94 34.12 28.77
C ALA A 54 -34.45 33.12 29.85
N THR A 55 -33.60 32.49 30.69
CA THR A 55 -32.73 33.09 31.75
C THR A 55 -31.76 32.03 32.38
N PRO A 56 -30.78 32.41 33.26
CA PRO A 56 -29.41 31.88 33.25
C PRO A 56 -29.10 30.84 34.33
N ALA A 57 -28.03 30.08 34.13
CA ALA A 57 -27.34 29.32 35.17
C ALA A 57 -25.82 29.51 35.04
N GLU A 58 -25.17 29.50 36.20
CA GLU A 58 -23.80 29.88 36.50
C GLU A 58 -22.70 29.17 35.69
N GLU A 59 -21.55 29.85 35.65
CA GLU A 59 -20.25 29.42 35.18
C GLU A 59 -19.94 27.95 35.45
N THR A 60 -19.68 27.21 34.38
CA THR A 60 -18.55 26.29 34.35
C THR A 60 -17.76 26.63 33.10
N ALA A 61 -16.49 26.99 33.30
CA ALA A 61 -15.53 27.09 32.21
C ALA A 61 -15.54 25.75 31.47
N VAL A 62 -16.04 25.78 30.24
CA VAL A 62 -16.01 24.61 29.35
C VAL A 62 -14.54 24.43 28.98
N ASP A 63 -13.92 23.43 29.59
CA ASP A 63 -12.70 22.82 29.08
C ASP A 63 -13.05 22.25 27.69
N ASP A 64 -12.85 23.04 26.64
CA ASP A 64 -12.86 22.54 25.26
C ASP A 64 -11.55 21.79 25.03
N GLY A 65 -11.41 20.66 25.74
CA GLY A 65 -10.35 19.69 25.55
C GLY A 65 -10.58 19.01 24.20
N SER A 66 -10.21 19.69 23.11
CA SER A 66 -10.32 19.17 21.75
C SER A 66 -9.66 17.78 21.71
N LYS A 67 -10.47 16.72 21.61
CA LYS A 67 -9.96 15.35 21.52
C LYS A 67 -9.00 15.28 20.33
N LYS A 68 -7.79 14.78 20.57
CA LYS A 68 -6.77 14.63 19.53
C LYS A 68 -7.32 13.80 18.36
N PRO A 69 -7.01 14.15 17.10
CA PRO A 69 -7.40 13.35 15.95
C PRO A 69 -6.85 11.93 16.08
N VAL A 70 -7.71 10.94 15.85
CA VAL A 70 -7.32 9.52 15.90
C VAL A 70 -6.64 9.16 14.58
N VAL A 71 -5.44 8.58 14.67
CA VAL A 71 -4.67 8.08 13.52
C VAL A 71 -4.46 6.59 13.69
N LEU A 72 -4.97 5.79 12.76
CA LEU A 72 -4.72 4.35 12.71
C LEU A 72 -3.54 4.08 11.77
N VAL A 73 -2.55 3.33 12.25
CA VAL A 73 -1.37 2.93 11.47
C VAL A 73 -1.40 1.43 11.24
N THR A 74 -1.09 1.01 10.02
CA THR A 74 -0.90 -0.38 9.62
C THR A 74 0.35 -0.51 8.74
N ASN A 75 0.70 -1.72 8.34
CA ASN A 75 1.74 -2.00 7.33
C ASN A 75 1.51 -3.41 6.76
N ALA A 76 2.45 -3.88 5.93
CA ALA A 76 2.44 -5.27 5.45
C ALA A 76 3.52 -6.16 6.09
N GLU A 77 4.55 -5.59 6.70
CA GLU A 77 5.70 -6.33 7.26
C GLU A 77 5.49 -6.79 8.72
N GLY A 78 4.46 -6.29 9.40
CA GLY A 78 4.12 -6.62 10.78
C GLY A 78 4.76 -5.69 11.84
N ILE A 79 4.52 -5.99 13.12
CA ILE A 79 4.83 -5.07 14.23
C ILE A 79 6.31 -4.76 14.40
N GLY A 80 7.17 -5.73 14.06
CA GLY A 80 8.62 -5.62 14.20
C GLY A 80 9.32 -4.83 13.09
N SER A 81 8.57 -4.31 12.10
CA SER A 81 9.20 -3.61 10.98
C SER A 81 9.83 -2.27 11.40
N PRO A 82 11.04 -1.93 10.91
CA PRO A 82 11.67 -0.65 11.20
C PRO A 82 10.83 0.55 10.74
N GLY A 83 10.23 0.45 9.55
CA GLY A 83 9.43 1.51 8.96
C GLY A 83 8.16 1.85 9.76
N LEU A 84 7.46 0.84 10.30
CA LEU A 84 6.36 1.06 11.24
C LEU A 84 6.87 1.71 12.53
N THR A 85 7.96 1.18 13.08
CA THR A 85 8.53 1.63 14.35
C THR A 85 8.88 3.11 14.32
N PHE A 86 9.58 3.57 13.28
CA PHE A 86 9.97 4.97 13.13
C PHE A 86 8.81 5.90 12.79
N LEU A 87 7.82 5.42 12.03
CA LEU A 87 6.61 6.19 11.74
C LEU A 87 5.81 6.44 13.02
N VAL A 88 5.53 5.39 13.80
CA VAL A 88 4.79 5.50 15.05
C VAL A 88 5.55 6.37 16.05
N GLU A 89 6.86 6.17 16.21
CA GLU A 89 7.69 7.01 17.08
C GLU A 89 7.62 8.49 16.70
N SER A 90 7.64 8.80 15.40
CA SER A 90 7.54 10.18 14.92
C SER A 90 6.17 10.79 15.17
N LEU A 91 5.08 10.05 14.95
CA LEU A 91 3.72 10.50 15.23
C LEU A 91 3.47 10.72 16.73
N VAL A 92 3.98 9.83 17.58
CA VAL A 92 3.89 9.96 19.05
C VAL A 92 4.68 11.18 19.53
N ARG A 93 5.89 11.38 19.01
CA ARG A 93 6.75 12.52 19.35
C ARG A 93 6.12 13.88 19.02
N GLU A 94 5.36 13.99 17.94
CA GLU A 94 4.60 15.21 17.61
C GLU A 94 3.57 15.54 18.71
N GLY A 95 3.00 14.52 19.36
CA GLY A 95 2.06 14.69 20.47
C GLY A 95 0.69 15.24 20.07
N GLN A 96 0.43 15.43 18.77
CA GLN A 96 -0.81 16.01 18.24
C GLN A 96 -1.94 15.00 18.03
N TYR A 97 -1.61 13.71 17.95
CA TYR A 97 -2.53 12.65 17.53
C TYR A 97 -2.75 11.58 18.61
N ASP A 98 -3.91 10.94 18.57
CA ASP A 98 -4.16 9.69 19.28
C ASP A 98 -3.87 8.52 18.33
N VAL A 99 -2.70 7.90 18.48
CA VAL A 99 -2.14 6.93 17.53
C VAL A 99 -2.47 5.50 17.97
N HIS A 100 -3.02 4.69 17.06
CA HIS A 100 -3.34 3.28 17.27
C HIS A 100 -2.73 2.43 16.15
N VAL A 101 -2.36 1.18 16.41
CA VAL A 101 -1.65 0.32 15.44
C VAL A 101 -2.33 -1.02 15.25
N CYS A 102 -2.69 -1.39 14.02
CA CYS A 102 -3.24 -2.72 13.72
C CYS A 102 -2.50 -3.30 12.51
N VAL A 103 -1.77 -4.39 12.69
CA VAL A 103 -0.80 -4.92 11.71
C VAL A 103 -0.88 -6.44 11.60
N PRO A 104 -0.42 -7.04 10.49
CA PRO A 104 -0.38 -8.50 10.39
C PRO A 104 0.66 -9.10 11.35
N ASP A 105 0.42 -10.33 11.79
CA ASP A 105 1.33 -11.12 12.65
C ASP A 105 2.56 -11.69 11.92
N SER A 106 2.61 -11.52 10.61
CA SER A 106 3.62 -12.08 9.71
C SER A 106 3.75 -11.21 8.46
N ASP A 107 4.85 -11.35 7.72
CA ASP A 107 5.06 -10.59 6.48
C ASP A 107 4.00 -10.95 5.41
N LYS A 108 3.22 -9.94 5.01
CA LYS A 108 2.18 -9.95 3.99
C LYS A 108 2.45 -8.93 2.86
N SER A 109 3.71 -8.56 2.63
CA SER A 109 4.10 -7.51 1.66
C SER A 109 3.54 -7.75 0.25
N VAL A 110 3.46 -9.01 -0.18
CA VAL A 110 2.97 -9.42 -1.52
C VAL A 110 1.63 -10.18 -1.45
N SER A 111 0.75 -9.78 -0.52
CA SER A 111 -0.56 -10.43 -0.32
C SER A 111 -1.70 -9.87 -1.18
N GLY A 112 -1.45 -8.76 -1.89
CA GLY A 112 -2.48 -8.00 -2.59
C GLY A 112 -3.63 -7.58 -1.67
N HIS A 113 -4.80 -7.31 -2.26
CA HIS A 113 -6.02 -7.02 -1.50
C HIS A 113 -6.79 -8.31 -1.19
N SER A 114 -6.21 -9.15 -0.34
CA SER A 114 -6.85 -10.37 0.16
C SER A 114 -7.71 -10.08 1.39
N ILE A 115 -8.88 -10.73 1.49
CA ILE A 115 -9.78 -10.67 2.65
C ILE A 115 -10.09 -12.08 3.12
N THR A 116 -10.07 -12.31 4.43
CA THR A 116 -10.32 -13.62 5.05
C THR A 116 -11.80 -13.79 5.42
N ILE A 117 -12.56 -14.57 4.64
CA ILE A 117 -14.02 -14.74 4.83
C ILE A 117 -14.39 -16.12 5.44
N HIS A 118 -13.59 -17.17 5.17
CA HIS A 118 -13.92 -18.56 5.53
C HIS A 118 -13.04 -19.15 6.64
N GLN A 119 -12.19 -18.33 7.24
CA GLN A 119 -11.32 -18.72 8.34
C GLN A 119 -11.44 -17.67 9.44
N THR A 120 -11.28 -18.09 10.69
CA THR A 120 -11.16 -17.17 11.81
C THR A 120 -9.82 -16.46 11.78
N VAL A 121 -9.84 -15.16 12.04
CA VAL A 121 -8.66 -14.33 12.24
C VAL A 121 -8.47 -14.12 13.74
N ALA A 122 -7.26 -14.30 14.24
CA ALA A 122 -6.89 -13.99 15.62
C ALA A 122 -6.33 -12.57 15.70
N ALA A 123 -6.64 -11.86 16.79
CA ALA A 123 -6.06 -10.56 17.11
C ALA A 123 -5.40 -10.62 18.49
N THR A 124 -4.13 -10.28 18.58
CA THR A 124 -3.33 -10.32 19.80
C THR A 124 -2.95 -8.90 20.20
N SER A 125 -3.24 -8.51 21.43
CA SER A 125 -2.85 -7.19 21.96
C SER A 125 -1.33 -7.08 22.06
N ALA A 126 -0.81 -5.94 21.66
CA ALA A 126 0.60 -5.58 21.72
C ALA A 126 0.76 -4.09 22.09
N GLU A 127 2.01 -3.65 22.27
CA GLU A 127 2.35 -2.25 22.46
C GLU A 127 3.58 -1.91 21.62
N ILE A 128 3.56 -0.74 20.99
CA ILE A 128 4.70 -0.22 20.22
C ILE A 128 4.87 1.25 20.57
N LYS A 129 6.06 1.64 21.04
CA LYS A 129 6.37 3.06 21.38
C LYS A 129 5.33 3.72 22.31
N GLY A 130 4.76 2.95 23.25
CA GLY A 130 3.76 3.44 24.19
C GLY A 130 2.34 3.59 23.63
N VAL A 131 2.06 3.07 22.42
CA VAL A 131 0.71 3.07 21.83
C VAL A 131 0.11 1.68 21.79
N THR A 132 -1.21 1.62 21.93
CA THR A 132 -1.98 0.36 21.83
C THR A 132 -1.89 -0.20 20.42
N ALA A 133 -1.51 -1.47 20.34
CA ALA A 133 -1.37 -2.19 19.08
C ALA A 133 -2.11 -3.53 19.09
N PHE A 134 -2.45 -4.03 17.90
CA PHE A 134 -2.92 -5.39 17.69
C PHE A 134 -2.17 -6.03 16.51
N GLU A 135 -1.71 -7.26 16.72
CA GLU A 135 -1.22 -8.16 15.68
C GLU A 135 -2.32 -9.12 15.25
N VAL A 136 -2.60 -9.16 13.95
CA VAL A 136 -3.75 -9.86 13.38
C VAL A 136 -3.27 -10.96 12.43
N SER A 137 -3.81 -12.17 12.53
CA SER A 137 -3.39 -13.32 11.70
C SER A 137 -3.87 -13.27 10.25
N GLY A 138 -4.30 -12.10 9.78
CA GLY A 138 -4.91 -11.85 8.48
C GLY A 138 -4.01 -11.04 7.54
N SER A 139 -4.60 -10.51 6.47
CA SER A 139 -3.95 -9.55 5.59
C SER A 139 -3.97 -8.12 6.18
N PRO A 140 -3.22 -7.15 5.63
CA PRO A 140 -3.35 -5.74 6.04
C PRO A 140 -4.77 -5.18 5.82
N ALA A 141 -5.51 -5.68 4.82
CA ALA A 141 -6.91 -5.31 4.63
C ALA A 141 -7.79 -5.88 5.76
N ASP A 142 -7.56 -7.13 6.19
CA ASP A 142 -8.23 -7.68 7.37
C ASP A 142 -7.91 -6.84 8.63
N CYS A 143 -6.66 -6.41 8.81
CA CYS A 143 -6.24 -5.58 9.95
C CYS A 143 -7.02 -4.26 10.02
N VAL A 144 -7.09 -3.55 8.89
CA VAL A 144 -7.80 -2.27 8.79
C VAL A 144 -9.30 -2.48 8.95
N SER A 145 -9.89 -3.43 8.24
CA SER A 145 -11.33 -3.74 8.33
C SER A 145 -11.74 -4.11 9.76
N LEU A 146 -10.96 -4.97 10.43
CA LEU A 146 -11.20 -5.35 11.82
C LEU A 146 -11.05 -4.18 12.79
N ALA A 147 -10.04 -3.32 12.61
CA ALA A 147 -9.89 -2.12 13.42
C ALA A 147 -11.08 -1.15 13.25
N LEU A 148 -11.52 -0.93 12.02
CA LEU A 148 -12.66 -0.05 11.69
C LEU A 148 -14.02 -0.62 12.08
N SER A 149 -14.12 -1.92 12.34
CA SER A 149 -15.36 -2.55 12.81
C SER A 149 -15.77 -2.13 14.23
N GLY A 150 -14.86 -1.51 14.99
CA GLY A 150 -15.07 -1.16 16.39
C GLY A 150 -14.87 -2.33 17.37
N ALA A 151 -14.42 -3.50 16.89
CA ALA A 151 -14.18 -4.68 17.74
C ALA A 151 -12.91 -4.57 18.60
N LEU A 152 -11.89 -3.84 18.14
CA LEU A 152 -10.57 -3.76 18.79
C LEU A 152 -10.35 -2.46 19.56
N TYR A 153 -10.96 -1.36 19.12
CA TYR A 153 -10.72 -0.03 19.67
C TYR A 153 -12.02 0.66 20.07
N SER A 154 -11.93 1.56 21.06
CA SER A 154 -13.09 2.28 21.60
C SER A 154 -13.47 3.55 20.82
N TRP A 155 -12.66 3.97 19.85
CA TRP A 155 -13.00 5.07 18.95
C TRP A 155 -13.96 4.61 17.86
N SER A 156 -14.77 5.53 17.32
CA SER A 156 -15.78 5.20 16.29
C SER A 156 -15.21 5.16 14.87
N LYS A 157 -14.36 6.14 14.52
CA LYS A 157 -13.73 6.25 13.20
C LYS A 157 -12.43 7.07 13.31
N PRO A 158 -11.32 6.63 12.72
CA PRO A 158 -10.10 7.42 12.70
C PRO A 158 -10.22 8.55 11.67
N THR A 159 -9.50 9.65 11.92
CA THR A 159 -9.41 10.77 10.97
C THR A 159 -8.63 10.36 9.73
N LEU A 160 -7.56 9.56 9.91
CA LEU A 160 -6.68 9.11 8.85
C LEU A 160 -6.18 7.69 9.13
N VAL A 161 -6.08 6.87 8.08
CA VAL A 161 -5.33 5.60 8.11
C VAL A 161 -4.01 5.76 7.35
N ILE A 162 -2.90 5.36 7.97
CA ILE A 162 -1.58 5.37 7.33
C ILE A 162 -1.07 3.92 7.23
N SER A 163 -0.78 3.46 6.01
CA SER A 163 -0.20 2.15 5.77
C SER A 163 1.27 2.28 5.39
N GLY A 164 2.18 1.97 6.32
CA GLY A 164 3.64 2.05 6.11
C GLY A 164 4.44 2.36 7.37
N ILE A 165 5.70 2.77 7.25
CA ILE A 165 6.47 2.91 6.00
C ILE A 165 6.92 1.54 5.54
N ASN A 166 6.60 1.15 4.30
CA ASN A 166 6.94 -0.17 3.80
C ASN A 166 8.30 -0.18 3.12
N LYS A 167 9.00 -1.30 3.26
CA LYS A 167 10.25 -1.56 2.57
C LYS A 167 10.03 -1.91 1.10
N GLY A 168 10.59 -1.08 0.23
CA GLY A 168 10.53 -1.27 -1.22
C GLY A 168 9.46 -0.41 -1.88
N SER A 169 9.60 -0.25 -3.20
CA SER A 169 8.71 0.59 -3.98
C SER A 169 7.40 -0.12 -4.34
N ASN A 170 6.31 0.64 -4.32
CA ASN A 170 5.01 0.23 -4.85
C ASN A 170 4.61 1.06 -6.09
N CYS A 171 5.56 1.57 -6.86
CA CYS A 171 5.24 2.27 -8.12
C CYS A 171 4.51 1.38 -9.14
N GLY A 172 3.74 2.03 -9.99
CA GLY A 172 3.09 1.44 -11.15
C GLY A 172 2.07 0.35 -10.81
N HIS A 173 2.13 -0.77 -11.53
CA HIS A 173 1.27 -1.94 -11.31
C HIS A 173 1.72 -2.80 -10.13
N HIS A 174 2.84 -2.50 -9.46
CA HIS A 174 3.22 -3.22 -8.24
C HIS A 174 2.20 -3.03 -7.12
N ILE A 175 1.43 -1.92 -7.15
CA ILE A 175 0.33 -1.65 -6.21
C ILE A 175 -0.70 -2.77 -6.11
N PHE A 176 -0.88 -3.60 -7.16
CA PHE A 176 -1.86 -4.68 -7.16
C PHE A 176 -1.41 -5.87 -6.29
N TYR A 177 -0.11 -6.05 -6.13
CA TYR A 177 0.46 -7.10 -5.28
C TYR A 177 0.74 -6.60 -3.87
N SER A 178 0.79 -5.28 -3.67
CA SER A 178 1.13 -4.66 -2.40
C SER A 178 0.04 -4.87 -1.34
N GLY A 179 0.38 -5.60 -0.27
CA GLY A 179 -0.48 -5.69 0.91
C GLY A 179 -0.64 -4.34 1.61
N ALA A 180 0.38 -3.48 1.56
CA ALA A 180 0.32 -2.18 2.20
C ALA A 180 -0.66 -1.23 1.51
N VAL A 181 -0.60 -1.16 0.17
CA VAL A 181 -1.56 -0.37 -0.60
C VAL A 181 -2.97 -0.94 -0.41
N ALA A 182 -3.13 -2.26 -0.26
CA ALA A 182 -4.41 -2.87 0.07
C ALA A 182 -4.96 -2.41 1.43
N GLY A 183 -4.14 -2.29 2.48
CA GLY A 183 -4.57 -1.73 3.76
C GLY A 183 -5.10 -0.28 3.63
N ALA A 184 -4.38 0.58 2.91
CA ALA A 184 -4.85 1.94 2.63
C ALA A 184 -6.13 1.95 1.76
N ARG A 185 -6.23 1.03 0.81
CA ARG A 185 -7.41 0.87 -0.06
C ARG A 185 -8.64 0.43 0.72
N GLU A 186 -8.48 -0.50 1.66
CA GLU A 186 -9.56 -0.95 2.55
C GLU A 186 -10.10 0.19 3.42
N ALA A 187 -9.21 1.05 3.94
CA ALA A 187 -9.62 2.26 4.66
C ALA A 187 -10.47 3.18 3.77
N LEU A 188 -10.03 3.41 2.54
CA LEU A 188 -10.77 4.23 1.57
C LEU A 188 -12.13 3.62 1.22
N MET A 189 -12.21 2.30 1.02
CA MET A 189 -13.47 1.57 0.80
C MET A 189 -14.42 1.69 1.99
N SER A 190 -13.87 1.80 3.20
CA SER A 190 -14.62 2.07 4.44
C SER A 190 -14.91 3.57 4.66
N GLY A 191 -14.62 4.42 3.66
CA GLY A 191 -14.88 5.86 3.68
C GLY A 191 -13.95 6.64 4.61
N VAL A 192 -12.77 6.12 4.94
CA VAL A 192 -11.73 6.80 5.72
C VAL A 192 -10.61 7.26 4.78
N PRO A 193 -10.19 8.54 4.82
CA PRO A 193 -9.01 8.99 4.10
C PRO A 193 -7.77 8.17 4.45
N SER A 194 -6.90 7.92 3.47
CA SER A 194 -5.74 7.06 3.69
C SER A 194 -4.51 7.41 2.88
N LEU A 195 -3.36 7.10 3.47
CA LEU A 195 -2.04 7.20 2.85
C LEU A 195 -1.39 5.81 2.82
N ALA A 196 -0.78 5.45 1.69
CA ALA A 196 0.17 4.35 1.62
C ALA A 196 1.57 4.94 1.47
N ILE A 197 2.50 4.58 2.36
CA ILE A 197 3.85 5.16 2.38
C ILE A 197 4.88 4.05 2.18
N SER A 198 5.75 4.24 1.19
CA SER A 198 6.80 3.30 0.81
C SER A 198 8.14 4.02 0.70
N LEU A 199 9.20 3.39 1.20
CA LEU A 199 10.57 3.80 0.95
C LEU A 199 11.14 2.94 -0.17
N ASN A 200 11.68 3.55 -1.22
CA ASN A 200 12.43 2.87 -2.29
C ASN A 200 13.79 2.36 -1.77
N TRP A 201 13.71 1.47 -0.78
CA TRP A 201 14.82 0.90 -0.06
C TRP A 201 15.54 -0.11 -0.95
N LYS A 202 16.84 0.08 -1.13
CA LYS A 202 17.68 -0.81 -1.93
C LYS A 202 18.68 -1.52 -1.03
N LYS A 203 18.81 -2.84 -1.21
CA LYS A 203 19.74 -3.65 -0.41
C LYS A 203 21.18 -3.16 -0.51
N GLU A 204 21.55 -2.70 -1.70
CA GLU A 204 22.85 -2.12 -2.02
C GLU A 204 22.72 -0.58 -1.98
N GLY A 205 22.62 0.00 -0.78
CA GLY A 205 22.67 1.46 -0.64
C GLY A 205 21.80 2.05 0.47
N SER A 206 20.80 1.32 0.96
CA SER A 206 19.97 1.78 2.06
C SER A 206 20.37 1.18 3.40
N GLN A 207 20.12 1.95 4.45
CA GLN A 207 20.31 1.57 5.85
C GLN A 207 18.96 1.56 6.56
N GLU A 208 18.90 0.89 7.71
CA GLU A 208 17.68 0.87 8.52
C GLU A 208 17.34 2.27 9.07
N SER A 209 18.35 3.10 9.33
CA SER A 209 18.20 4.50 9.75
C SER A 209 17.46 5.35 8.71
N ASP A 210 17.46 4.97 7.44
CA ASP A 210 16.78 5.73 6.38
C ASP A 210 15.26 5.74 6.59
N PHE A 211 14.69 4.74 7.29
CA PHE A 211 13.28 4.75 7.68
C PHE A 211 12.94 5.87 8.66
N LYS A 212 13.90 6.28 9.51
CA LYS A 212 13.73 7.43 10.38
C LYS A 212 13.60 8.71 9.56
N ASP A 213 14.52 8.92 8.62
CA ASP A 213 14.49 10.08 7.73
C ASP A 213 13.22 10.07 6.86
N ALA A 214 12.81 8.89 6.37
CA ALA A 214 11.56 8.69 5.64
C ALA A 214 10.32 9.11 6.45
N ALA A 215 10.27 8.77 7.74
CA ALA A 215 9.19 9.20 8.63
C ALA A 215 9.20 10.72 8.83
N ASP A 216 10.38 11.30 9.11
CA ASP A 216 10.54 12.73 9.34
C ASP A 216 10.12 13.56 8.11
N VAL A 217 10.50 13.15 6.89
CA VAL A 217 10.11 13.89 5.67
C VAL A 217 8.62 13.78 5.33
N CYS A 218 7.93 12.74 5.82
CA CYS A 218 6.50 12.58 5.61
C CYS A 218 5.63 13.36 6.61
N LEU A 219 6.16 13.77 7.77
CA LEU A 219 5.39 14.48 8.79
C LEU A 219 4.66 15.73 8.27
N PRO A 220 5.28 16.64 7.48
CA PRO A 220 4.58 17.80 6.95
C PRO A 220 3.37 17.43 6.07
N LEU A 221 3.48 16.33 5.31
CA LEU A 221 2.39 15.83 4.47
C LEU A 221 1.28 15.22 5.32
N ILE A 222 1.61 14.41 6.34
CA ILE A 222 0.64 13.82 7.26
C ILE A 222 -0.12 14.92 8.03
N ASN A 223 0.61 15.91 8.55
CA ASN A 223 0.03 17.06 9.26
C ASN A 223 -0.90 17.87 8.34
N ALA A 224 -0.51 18.07 7.07
CA ALA A 224 -1.36 18.72 6.09
C ALA A 224 -2.62 17.90 5.78
N ALA A 225 -2.47 16.58 5.59
CA ALA A 225 -3.59 15.67 5.31
C ALA A 225 -4.64 15.72 6.42
N ILE A 226 -4.24 15.55 7.69
CA ILE A 226 -5.17 15.57 8.83
C ILE A 226 -5.91 16.90 8.92
N ARG A 227 -5.18 18.02 8.89
CA ARG A 227 -5.76 19.37 8.91
C ARG A 227 -6.75 19.59 7.76
N ASP A 228 -6.43 19.11 6.57
CA ASP A 228 -7.22 19.35 5.36
C ASP A 228 -8.43 18.38 5.27
N ILE A 229 -8.36 17.21 5.92
CA ILE A 229 -9.50 16.31 6.14
C ILE A 229 -10.53 16.99 7.04
N GLU A 230 -10.11 17.58 8.15
CA GLU A 230 -10.99 18.29 9.09
C GLU A 230 -11.67 19.49 8.43
N LYS A 231 -10.98 20.16 7.51
CA LYS A 231 -11.53 21.27 6.70
C LYS A 231 -12.37 20.80 5.51
N GLY A 232 -12.42 19.50 5.22
CA GLY A 232 -13.18 18.93 4.11
C GLY A 232 -12.61 19.22 2.71
N ILE A 233 -11.34 19.64 2.62
CA ILE A 233 -10.64 20.00 1.37
C ILE A 233 -9.61 18.95 0.92
N PHE A 234 -9.36 17.92 1.73
CA PHE A 234 -8.53 16.79 1.33
C PHE A 234 -9.10 16.07 0.08
N PRO A 235 -8.27 15.56 -0.85
CA PRO A 235 -8.73 14.82 -2.02
C PRO A 235 -9.72 13.70 -1.67
N ARG A 236 -10.83 13.65 -2.41
CA ARG A 236 -11.90 12.66 -2.21
C ARG A 236 -11.78 11.51 -3.21
N ASN A 237 -12.36 10.36 -2.85
CA ASN A 237 -12.45 9.18 -3.71
C ASN A 237 -11.10 8.63 -4.20
N CYS A 238 -10.02 8.90 -3.45
CA CYS A 238 -8.70 8.36 -3.71
C CYS A 238 -7.91 8.19 -2.41
N LEU A 239 -6.98 7.25 -2.42
CA LEU A 239 -5.88 7.15 -1.45
C LEU A 239 -4.66 7.83 -2.06
N LEU A 240 -3.75 8.34 -1.24
CA LEU A 240 -2.48 8.88 -1.73
C LEU A 240 -1.38 7.83 -1.54
N ASN A 241 -0.80 7.33 -2.64
CA ASN A 241 0.39 6.50 -2.62
C ASN A 241 1.63 7.41 -2.62
N ILE A 242 2.47 7.28 -1.59
CA ILE A 242 3.62 8.13 -1.33
C ILE A 242 4.87 7.27 -1.45
N GLU A 243 5.71 7.59 -2.41
CA GLU A 243 6.96 6.87 -2.67
C GLU A 243 8.14 7.79 -2.37
N ILE A 244 8.95 7.38 -1.40
CA ILE A 244 10.11 8.12 -0.92
C ILE A 244 11.35 7.59 -1.65
N PRO A 245 12.22 8.46 -2.19
CA PRO A 245 13.44 8.04 -2.86
C PRO A 245 14.41 7.34 -1.89
N THR A 246 15.35 6.58 -2.45
CA THR A 246 16.34 5.77 -1.70
C THR A 246 17.14 6.59 -0.68
N ALA A 247 17.33 7.90 -0.91
CA ALA A 247 17.95 8.84 0.02
C ALA A 247 16.92 9.88 0.52
N PRO A 248 16.12 9.58 1.56
CA PRO A 248 15.04 10.45 2.01
C PRO A 248 15.52 11.84 2.43
N SER A 249 16.65 11.95 3.12
CA SER A 249 17.19 13.23 3.61
C SER A 249 17.73 14.14 2.50
N ALA A 250 17.99 13.60 1.30
CA ALA A 250 18.46 14.36 0.13
C ALA A 250 17.35 14.60 -0.92
N ASN A 251 16.08 14.40 -0.55
CA ASN A 251 14.96 14.55 -1.47
C ASN A 251 14.83 15.99 -2.01
N GLN A 252 14.29 16.13 -3.23
CA GLN A 252 14.05 17.42 -3.89
C GLN A 252 12.68 18.06 -3.57
N GLY A 253 11.94 17.48 -2.62
CA GLY A 253 10.58 17.87 -2.26
C GLY A 253 9.51 16.91 -2.80
N PHE A 254 8.25 17.32 -2.68
CA PHE A 254 7.09 16.55 -3.15
C PHE A 254 6.76 16.89 -4.60
N LYS A 255 6.42 15.88 -5.40
CA LYS A 255 5.91 16.06 -6.77
C LYS A 255 4.68 15.17 -6.97
N LEU A 256 3.64 15.76 -7.55
CA LEU A 256 2.46 15.00 -7.99
C LEU A 256 2.88 14.06 -9.12
N ALA A 257 2.51 12.79 -9.01
CA ALA A 257 2.84 11.78 -10.00
C ALA A 257 1.59 11.09 -10.55
N ARG A 258 1.75 10.49 -11.73
CA ARG A 258 0.79 9.57 -12.36
C ARG A 258 1.25 8.15 -12.13
N GLN A 259 0.31 7.24 -11.91
CA GLN A 259 0.62 5.82 -11.82
C GLN A 259 1.18 5.34 -13.16
N SER A 260 2.36 4.71 -13.14
CA SER A 260 2.93 4.09 -14.33
C SER A 260 2.35 2.70 -14.60
N LEU A 261 2.64 2.15 -15.78
CA LEU A 261 2.34 0.74 -16.09
C LEU A 261 3.47 -0.21 -15.65
N SER A 262 4.44 0.30 -14.89
CA SER A 262 5.64 -0.43 -14.46
C SER A 262 5.25 -1.67 -13.66
N ARG A 263 5.89 -2.80 -13.96
CA ARG A 263 5.81 -4.03 -13.18
C ARG A 263 7.11 -4.79 -13.27
N TYR A 264 7.53 -5.39 -12.17
CA TYR A 264 8.62 -6.36 -12.22
C TYR A 264 8.20 -7.58 -13.04
N PRO A 265 8.98 -7.99 -14.06
CA PRO A 265 8.80 -9.27 -14.71
C PRO A 265 8.89 -10.40 -13.68
N SER A 266 8.04 -11.41 -13.82
CA SER A 266 8.00 -12.55 -12.92
C SER A 266 8.55 -13.80 -13.59
N SER A 267 9.40 -14.56 -12.90
CA SER A 267 9.92 -15.85 -13.38
C SER A 267 9.63 -16.95 -12.38
N TRP A 268 9.21 -18.12 -12.89
CA TRP A 268 9.02 -19.33 -12.08
C TRP A 268 10.27 -20.19 -12.15
N GLN A 269 10.86 -20.48 -10.99
CA GLN A 269 12.02 -21.37 -10.83
C GLN A 269 11.58 -22.69 -10.23
N ALA A 270 11.98 -23.81 -10.83
CA ALA A 270 11.76 -25.14 -10.24
C ALA A 270 12.65 -25.31 -9.00
N VAL A 271 12.09 -25.80 -7.90
CA VAL A 271 12.81 -26.07 -6.65
C VAL A 271 12.70 -27.52 -6.25
N SER A 272 13.72 -28.05 -5.57
CA SER A 272 13.71 -29.44 -5.08
C SER A 272 12.84 -29.57 -3.83
N ALA A 273 12.16 -30.71 -3.68
CA ALA A 273 11.25 -31.01 -2.57
C ALA A 273 11.91 -30.90 -1.18
N ASN A 274 13.24 -30.99 -1.10
CA ASN A 274 14.00 -30.97 0.17
C ASN A 274 14.42 -29.56 0.62
N ARG A 275 14.02 -28.49 -0.10
CA ARG A 275 14.27 -27.10 0.31
C ARG A 275 12.95 -26.39 0.64
N HIS A 276 12.22 -26.90 1.63
CA HIS A 276 11.26 -26.08 2.35
C HIS A 276 11.98 -25.41 3.52
N PRO A 277 12.54 -24.19 3.39
CA PRO A 277 12.65 -23.35 4.57
C PRO A 277 11.21 -23.07 5.01
N SER A 278 10.90 -23.36 6.28
CA SER A 278 9.67 -22.91 6.90
C SER A 278 9.55 -21.38 6.73
N SER A 279 8.32 -20.90 6.69
CA SER A 279 7.91 -19.50 6.46
C SER A 279 8.53 -18.44 7.40
N GLY A 280 9.48 -18.81 8.27
CA GLY A 280 10.17 -17.93 9.22
C GLY A 280 11.65 -17.67 8.94
N GLN A 281 12.22 -18.07 7.80
CA GLN A 281 13.63 -17.83 7.49
C GLN A 281 13.84 -16.97 6.25
N PHE A 282 13.39 -15.73 6.36
CA PHE A 282 13.75 -14.67 5.43
C PHE A 282 14.98 -13.91 5.96
N MET A 283 16.17 -14.53 5.88
CA MET A 283 17.44 -13.80 5.99
C MET A 283 18.54 -14.39 5.09
N SER A 284 19.12 -13.51 4.27
CA SER A 284 20.48 -13.55 3.71
C SER A 284 20.97 -14.86 3.08
N MET A 285 20.86 -14.96 1.74
CA MET A 285 21.72 -15.86 0.95
C MET A 285 22.72 -15.06 0.13
N HIS A 286 23.86 -14.76 0.74
CA HIS A 286 25.14 -14.77 0.04
C HIS A 286 26.14 -15.52 0.94
N GLN A 287 26.07 -16.84 0.96
CA GLN A 287 27.06 -17.64 1.67
C GLN A 287 28.34 -17.66 0.84
N SER A 288 29.45 -17.23 1.44
CA SER A 288 30.78 -17.21 0.84
C SER A 288 31.23 -18.61 0.40
N LEU A 289 31.87 -18.69 -0.77
CA LEU A 289 32.39 -19.91 -1.42
C LEU A 289 33.19 -20.85 -0.49
N GLY A 290 33.83 -20.30 0.55
CA GLY A 290 34.61 -21.06 1.53
C GLY A 290 33.79 -22.05 2.38
N ILE A 291 32.50 -21.75 2.65
CA ILE A 291 31.63 -22.64 3.43
C ILE A 291 31.14 -23.82 2.57
N GLN A 292 30.92 -23.61 1.27
CA GLN A 292 30.54 -24.69 0.34
C GLN A 292 31.65 -25.74 0.19
N LEU A 293 32.92 -25.33 0.17
CA LEU A 293 34.06 -26.25 0.06
C LEU A 293 34.29 -27.07 1.34
N ALA A 294 34.09 -26.47 2.52
CA ALA A 294 34.19 -27.18 3.79
C ALA A 294 33.08 -28.23 3.97
N GLN A 295 31.90 -28.01 3.38
CA GLN A 295 30.78 -28.95 3.44
C GLN A 295 30.97 -30.16 2.50
N LEU A 296 31.51 -29.93 1.29
CA LEU A 296 31.86 -30.97 0.32
C LEU A 296 32.91 -31.96 0.87
N GLY A 297 33.83 -31.50 1.73
CA GLY A 297 34.82 -32.37 2.39
C GLY A 297 34.20 -33.33 3.43
N ARG A 298 33.12 -32.92 4.11
CA ARG A 298 32.42 -33.77 5.10
C ARG A 298 31.54 -34.83 4.44
N ASP A 299 30.86 -34.47 3.36
CA ASP A 299 29.95 -35.39 2.65
C ASP A 299 30.71 -36.49 1.89
N ALA A 300 31.92 -36.20 1.40
CA ALA A 300 32.80 -37.21 0.79
C ALA A 300 33.27 -38.28 1.79
N SER A 301 33.49 -37.93 3.06
CA SER A 301 33.84 -38.89 4.13
C SER A 301 32.66 -39.78 4.54
N ALA A 302 31.42 -39.27 4.49
CA ALA A 302 30.22 -40.06 4.80
C ALA A 302 29.90 -41.10 3.70
N ALA A 303 30.08 -40.74 2.43
CA ALA A 303 29.89 -41.66 1.29
C ALA A 303 30.94 -42.79 1.21
N GLY A 304 32.12 -42.59 1.81
CA GLY A 304 33.14 -43.63 1.95
C GLY A 304 32.81 -44.70 3.00
N ALA A 305 32.12 -44.32 4.07
CA ALA A 305 31.79 -45.21 5.19
C ALA A 305 30.60 -46.15 4.90
N ALA A 306 29.69 -45.77 3.99
CA ALA A 306 28.49 -46.55 3.66
C ALA A 306 28.72 -47.74 2.70
N ARG A 307 29.95 -47.98 2.24
CA ARG A 307 30.30 -49.09 1.31
C ARG A 307 30.85 -50.35 1.98
N ARG A 308 30.61 -50.53 3.28
CA ARG A 308 30.84 -51.82 3.94
C ARG A 308 29.60 -52.17 4.77
N PHE A 309 28.96 -53.28 4.38
CA PHE A 309 27.89 -54.05 5.03
C PHE A 309 26.58 -54.10 4.25
N GLY A 310 26.23 -55.32 3.79
CA GLY A 310 24.86 -55.71 3.47
C GLY A 310 24.63 -56.30 2.07
N ALA A 311 25.35 -57.36 1.72
CA ALA A 311 24.97 -58.25 0.62
C ALA A 311 23.75 -59.12 0.98
N GLN A 312 23.07 -59.62 -0.06
CA GLN A 312 22.05 -60.67 -0.12
C GLN A 312 20.56 -60.25 -0.03
N ARG A 313 19.92 -60.10 -1.20
CA ARG A 313 19.20 -61.19 -1.90
C ARG A 313 18.74 -60.73 -3.29
N LYS A 314 19.07 -61.52 -4.30
CA LYS A 314 18.57 -61.46 -5.69
C LYS A 314 18.02 -62.85 -6.00
N THR A 315 16.81 -62.94 -6.56
CA THR A 315 16.37 -63.88 -7.63
C THR A 315 15.02 -63.32 -8.16
N VAL A 316 14.97 -62.65 -9.31
CA VAL A 316 14.79 -63.13 -10.71
C VAL A 316 13.41 -63.75 -10.98
N GLU A 317 12.83 -63.28 -12.10
CA GLU A 317 11.49 -63.42 -12.68
C GLU A 317 11.04 -64.85 -13.01
N ILE A 318 9.71 -65.07 -13.01
CA ILE A 318 9.02 -66.10 -13.81
C ILE A 318 7.72 -65.49 -14.36
N GLU A 319 7.47 -65.68 -15.66
CA GLU A 319 6.29 -65.24 -16.40
C GLU A 319 4.98 -65.99 -16.05
N SER A 320 3.88 -65.25 -16.23
CA SER A 320 2.63 -65.67 -16.89
C SER A 320 1.35 -65.95 -16.06
N VAL A 321 0.27 -65.32 -16.58
CA VAL A 321 -1.18 -65.62 -16.57
C VAL A 321 -2.03 -65.30 -15.32
N ALA A 322 -3.15 -64.61 -15.62
CA ALA A 322 -4.41 -64.42 -14.89
C ALA A 322 -4.56 -63.21 -13.94
N THR A 323 -5.12 -62.14 -14.52
CA THR A 323 -6.31 -61.40 -14.05
C THR A 323 -6.52 -61.21 -12.54
N ALA A 324 -6.24 -60.00 -12.06
CA ALA A 324 -7.13 -59.25 -11.16
C ALA A 324 -6.71 -57.78 -11.23
N GLY A 325 -7.62 -56.90 -11.68
CA GLY A 325 -7.35 -55.47 -11.79
C GLY A 325 -6.91 -54.89 -10.44
N LYS A 326 -5.64 -54.47 -10.36
CA LYS A 326 -5.18 -53.56 -9.31
C LYS A 326 -5.63 -52.15 -9.72
N PRO A 327 -6.17 -51.33 -8.79
CA PRO A 327 -6.38 -49.92 -9.10
C PRO A 327 -5.02 -49.34 -9.45
N GLU A 328 -4.88 -48.79 -10.65
CA GLU A 328 -3.70 -48.01 -11.02
C GLU A 328 -3.53 -46.91 -9.96
N GLN A 329 -2.57 -47.09 -9.06
CA GLN A 329 -2.08 -45.99 -8.23
C GLN A 329 -1.49 -44.98 -9.22
N LYS A 330 -2.29 -43.99 -9.62
CA LYS A 330 -1.79 -42.83 -10.36
C LYS A 330 -0.67 -42.24 -9.51
N GLU A 331 0.55 -42.42 -9.97
CA GLU A 331 1.73 -41.89 -9.30
C GLU A 331 1.66 -40.36 -9.38
N VAL A 332 1.24 -39.72 -8.29
CA VAL A 332 1.08 -38.26 -8.24
C VAL A 332 2.46 -37.64 -8.08
N VAL A 333 3.03 -37.19 -9.19
CA VAL A 333 4.31 -36.46 -9.20
C VAL A 333 4.08 -35.02 -8.76
N LYS A 334 4.49 -34.68 -7.53
CA LYS A 334 4.50 -33.28 -7.04
C LYS A 334 5.72 -32.54 -7.58
N LYS A 335 5.48 -31.36 -8.18
CA LYS A 335 6.52 -30.42 -8.63
C LYS A 335 6.44 -29.14 -7.82
N TYR A 336 7.57 -28.60 -7.43
CA TYR A 336 7.66 -27.39 -6.62
C TYR A 336 8.28 -26.26 -7.43
N PHE A 337 7.71 -25.08 -7.32
CA PHE A 337 8.17 -23.88 -8.01
C PHE A 337 8.18 -22.70 -7.05
N ARG A 338 9.05 -21.74 -7.33
CA ARG A 338 9.15 -20.46 -6.63
C ARG A 338 9.02 -19.33 -7.63
N LEU A 339 8.24 -18.31 -7.30
CA LEU A 339 8.15 -17.08 -8.07
C LEU A 339 9.24 -16.10 -7.62
N GLU A 340 9.93 -15.50 -8.57
CA GLU A 340 10.91 -14.43 -8.34
C GLU A 340 10.60 -13.24 -9.26
N PHE A 341 10.71 -12.04 -8.71
CA PHE A 341 10.63 -10.79 -9.46
C PHE A 341 12.02 -10.43 -9.98
N LEU A 342 12.11 -10.06 -11.26
CA LEU A 342 13.34 -9.61 -11.88
C LEU A 342 13.39 -8.09 -11.86
N GLU A 343 14.50 -7.52 -11.41
CA GLU A 343 14.76 -6.09 -11.60
C GLU A 343 15.05 -5.85 -13.08
N LYS A 344 14.29 -4.96 -13.71
CA LYS A 344 14.56 -4.51 -15.07
C LYS A 344 14.45 -3.00 -15.10
N GLU A 345 15.45 -2.35 -15.67
CA GLU A 345 15.40 -0.92 -15.97
C GLU A 345 14.30 -0.69 -17.01
N GLN A 346 13.37 0.20 -16.67
CA GLN A 346 12.19 0.47 -17.49
C GLN A 346 12.42 1.77 -18.24
N GLU A 347 12.48 1.69 -19.57
CA GLU A 347 12.54 2.86 -20.45
C GLU A 347 11.12 3.42 -20.61
N ALA A 348 10.61 4.14 -19.61
CA ALA A 348 9.43 5.00 -19.84
C ALA A 348 9.86 6.45 -20.09
N VAL A 349 9.12 7.12 -20.97
CA VAL A 349 9.44 8.45 -21.51
C VAL A 349 8.84 9.59 -20.67
N ASP A 350 7.82 9.29 -19.85
CA ASP A 350 7.07 10.32 -19.11
C ASP A 350 7.70 10.57 -17.72
N GLU A 351 8.16 11.81 -17.51
CA GLU A 351 8.80 12.32 -16.29
C GLU A 351 7.84 12.52 -15.11
N ASP A 352 6.53 12.44 -15.36
CA ASP A 352 5.50 12.54 -14.33
C ASP A 352 5.03 11.17 -13.83
N PHE A 353 5.57 10.06 -14.37
CA PHE A 353 5.33 8.74 -13.80
C PHE A 353 5.99 8.59 -12.43
N ASP A 354 5.28 7.95 -11.52
CA ASP A 354 5.69 7.69 -10.14
C ASP A 354 7.14 7.20 -10.00
N PHE A 355 7.53 6.16 -10.75
CA PHE A 355 8.89 5.64 -10.66
C PHE A 355 9.95 6.64 -11.13
N ARG A 356 9.68 7.44 -12.17
CA ARG A 356 10.59 8.49 -12.67
C ARG A 356 10.72 9.64 -11.68
N VAL A 357 9.61 10.05 -11.08
CA VAL A 357 9.60 11.07 -10.04
C VAL A 357 10.51 10.65 -8.86
N VAL A 358 10.42 9.39 -8.45
CA VAL A 358 11.27 8.81 -7.39
C VAL A 358 12.74 8.71 -7.83
N GLU A 359 13.02 8.25 -9.05
CA GLU A 359 14.38 8.17 -9.61
C GLU A 359 15.06 9.55 -9.71
N ASN A 360 14.28 10.58 -10.03
CA ASN A 360 14.72 11.98 -10.05
C ASN A 360 14.90 12.58 -8.65
N GLY A 361 14.70 11.80 -7.58
CA GLY A 361 14.95 12.21 -6.20
C GLY A 361 13.82 13.00 -5.54
N TYR A 362 12.62 13.03 -6.13
CA TYR A 362 11.43 13.61 -5.50
C TYR A 362 10.66 12.56 -4.71
N ILE A 363 9.90 13.01 -3.71
CA ILE A 363 8.86 12.19 -3.09
C ILE A 363 7.65 12.23 -4.02
N ALA A 364 7.30 11.09 -4.62
CA ALA A 364 6.15 11.00 -5.51
C ALA A 364 4.87 10.88 -4.70
N VAL A 365 3.86 11.67 -5.05
CA VAL A 365 2.50 11.58 -4.50
C VAL A 365 1.55 11.22 -5.63
N THR A 366 1.05 9.98 -5.63
CA THR A 366 0.17 9.44 -6.67
C THR A 366 -1.21 9.18 -6.10
N PRO A 367 -2.24 9.96 -6.49
CA PRO A 367 -3.62 9.65 -6.13
C PRO A 367 -4.09 8.38 -6.84
N ILE A 368 -4.55 7.38 -6.08
CA ILE A 368 -5.10 6.13 -6.60
C ILE A 368 -6.60 6.08 -6.27
N SER A 369 -7.44 6.03 -7.31
CA SER A 369 -8.90 5.96 -7.15
C SER A 369 -9.41 4.52 -7.06
N LEU A 370 -10.58 4.34 -6.44
CA LEU A 370 -11.36 3.10 -6.52
C LEU A 370 -12.20 3.03 -7.80
N GLU A 371 -12.53 4.17 -8.39
CA GLU A 371 -13.28 4.22 -9.64
C GLU A 371 -12.36 3.82 -10.78
N LEU A 372 -12.59 2.63 -11.33
CA LEU A 372 -12.09 2.27 -12.65
C LEU A 372 -12.85 3.14 -13.66
N GLN A 373 -12.29 4.31 -13.97
CA GLN A 373 -12.67 5.06 -15.16
C GLN A 373 -12.35 4.13 -16.33
N VAL A 374 -13.34 3.37 -16.80
CA VAL A 374 -13.20 2.60 -18.04
C VAL A 374 -13.01 3.64 -19.12
N GLU A 375 -11.81 3.68 -19.72
CA GLU A 375 -11.57 4.58 -20.83
C GLU A 375 -12.67 4.36 -21.88
N PRO A 376 -13.31 5.42 -22.39
CA PRO A 376 -14.40 5.30 -23.35
C PRO A 376 -14.09 4.36 -24.53
N ASP A 377 -12.82 4.29 -24.91
CA ASP A 377 -12.30 3.41 -25.96
C ASP A 377 -12.42 1.92 -25.61
N ILE A 378 -12.20 1.52 -24.36
CA ILE A 378 -12.38 0.13 -23.90
C ILE A 378 -13.86 -0.24 -23.98
N GLN A 379 -14.74 0.64 -23.51
CA GLN A 379 -16.19 0.41 -23.54
C GLN A 379 -16.70 0.35 -24.99
N ALA A 380 -16.25 1.27 -25.85
CA ALA A 380 -16.59 1.28 -27.27
C ALA A 380 -16.08 0.02 -27.97
N SER A 381 -14.83 -0.39 -27.70
CA SER A 381 -14.26 -1.62 -28.26
C SER A 381 -15.04 -2.86 -27.83
N ALA A 382 -15.40 -2.98 -26.55
CA ALA A 382 -16.21 -4.09 -26.05
C ALA A 382 -17.63 -4.09 -26.66
N SER A 383 -18.25 -2.92 -26.77
CA SER A 383 -19.57 -2.76 -27.39
C SER A 383 -19.57 -3.14 -28.87
N ASN A 384 -18.55 -2.71 -29.62
CA ASN A 384 -18.37 -3.07 -31.02
C ASN A 384 -18.18 -4.59 -31.19
N TRP A 385 -17.35 -5.21 -30.34
CA TRP A 385 -17.13 -6.65 -30.36
C TRP A 385 -18.43 -7.44 -30.11
N LEU A 386 -19.23 -7.02 -29.11
CA LEU A 386 -20.54 -7.61 -28.83
C LEU A 386 -21.51 -7.46 -30.01
N ALA A 387 -21.54 -6.30 -30.67
CA ALA A 387 -22.38 -6.06 -31.83
C ALA A 387 -22.03 -6.99 -33.01
N THR A 388 -20.75 -7.28 -33.24
CA THR A 388 -20.32 -8.27 -34.25
C THR A 388 -20.76 -9.69 -33.94
N LEU A 389 -20.77 -10.10 -32.66
CA LEU A 389 -21.23 -11.44 -32.28
C LEU A 389 -22.72 -11.64 -32.58
N LEU A 390 -23.55 -10.62 -32.31
CA LEU A 390 -25.00 -10.71 -32.51
C LEU A 390 -25.38 -10.82 -33.99
N LYS A 391 -24.70 -10.07 -34.87
CA LYS A 391 -24.90 -10.18 -36.33
C LYS A 391 -24.57 -11.58 -36.88
N GLY A 392 -23.50 -12.20 -36.38
CA GLY A 392 -23.13 -13.56 -36.81
C GLY A 392 -24.12 -14.63 -36.36
N VAL A 393 -24.90 -14.39 -35.30
CA VAL A 393 -25.97 -15.29 -34.84
C VAL A 393 -27.22 -15.14 -35.71
N GLU A 394 -27.55 -13.92 -36.13
CA GLU A 394 -28.68 -13.66 -37.05
C GLU A 394 -28.42 -14.28 -38.44
N GLU A 395 -27.21 -14.12 -38.99
CA GLU A 395 -26.84 -14.71 -40.28
C GLU A 395 -26.78 -16.25 -40.23
N ALA A 396 -26.41 -16.85 -39.09
CA ALA A 396 -26.43 -18.30 -38.91
C ALA A 396 -27.86 -18.86 -38.74
N GLY A 397 -28.76 -18.09 -38.13
CA GLY A 397 -30.18 -18.46 -37.97
C GLY A 397 -30.98 -18.38 -39.27
N GLU A 398 -30.64 -17.48 -40.18
CA GLU A 398 -31.25 -17.40 -41.53
C GLU A 398 -30.71 -18.46 -42.50
N ALA A 399 -29.55 -19.05 -42.25
CA ALA A 399 -28.99 -20.12 -43.10
C ALA A 399 -29.55 -21.52 -42.78
N ASP A 400 -30.16 -21.70 -41.60
CA ASP A 400 -30.78 -22.95 -41.13
C ASP A 400 -32.32 -22.97 -41.26
N ALA A 401 -32.92 -21.91 -41.80
CA ALA A 401 -34.36 -21.79 -42.11
C ALA A 401 -34.60 -21.85 -43.63
#